data_AF-A0A0N5AYJ6-F1
#
_entry.id   AF-A0A0N5AYJ6-F1
#
_cell.length_a   1.000
_cell.length_b   1.000
_cell.length_c   1.000
_cell.angle_alpha   90.00
_cell.angle_beta   90.00
_cell.angle_gamma   90.00
#
_symmetry.space_group_name_H-M   'P 1'
#
loop_
_entity.id
_entity.type
_entity.pdbx_description
1 polymer ?
#
loop_
_entity_poly.entity_id
_entity_poly.type
_entity_poly.pdbx_seq_one_letter_code
_entity_poly.pdbx_strand_id
1 'polypeptide(L)'
;MYALRYLLVRLCVIAILFEGFADAEKHSPKTCDCSDRKHLPSKLRENIVFVLDTTEVVTTTVKGELHELIKDLTIGEEFVRIAIVNVKIHADFDKYKNNYDAQNDIKNIEEIGGSIFQADLGLEKAKELFDAEEASEKRRSAKNVVVLITARPLDCTEGIIKRKKRSLEDYACRIASSMRSDGITIITLPIKGKSSNLPKITLASPCFEVVDYENQAANALQMLCQASCDCEAPFIQVKDEDNCLFYSECVYPIFEKMNYTAAQSKCKSMNAALSDILSPQKEAFLDKMATDNELLPFWVGQRNNKWDMNEQKANEDYWKNGKYDPKGGECTVKILLEDGTTAWQQGSCDQESYFACQKYSSMSIY
;
A
#
# COMPACT_ATOMS: atom_id res chain seq x y z
N MET A 1 -12.38 -36.22 51.40
CA MET A 1 -11.22 -35.49 50.84
C MET A 1 -10.86 -35.84 49.39
N TYR A 2 -11.55 -36.75 48.70
CA TYR A 2 -11.27 -37.10 47.29
C TYR A 2 -12.29 -36.55 46.28
N ALA A 3 -13.47 -36.09 46.72
CA ALA A 3 -14.50 -35.54 45.82
C ALA A 3 -14.25 -34.08 45.38
N LEU A 4 -13.48 -33.29 46.15
CA LEU A 4 -13.25 -31.87 45.84
C LEU A 4 -12.15 -31.64 44.77
N ARG A 5 -11.28 -32.62 44.53
CA ARG A 5 -10.20 -32.49 43.52
C ARG A 5 -10.68 -32.74 42.09
N TYR A 6 -11.75 -33.51 41.89
CA TYR A 6 -12.30 -33.77 40.55
C TYR A 6 -13.11 -32.61 39.99
N LEU A 7 -13.70 -31.77 40.84
CA LEU A 7 -14.48 -30.60 40.39
C LEU A 7 -13.58 -29.44 39.91
N LEU A 8 -12.43 -29.24 40.55
CA LEU A 8 -11.48 -28.17 40.19
C LEU A 8 -10.77 -28.43 38.86
N VAL A 9 -10.49 -29.69 38.51
CA VAL A 9 -9.86 -30.02 37.21
C VAL A 9 -10.84 -29.85 36.04
N ARG A 10 -12.14 -30.10 36.23
CA ARG A 10 -13.15 -29.86 35.18
C ARG A 10 -13.46 -28.38 34.95
N LEU A 11 -13.40 -27.54 35.99
CA LEU A 11 -13.56 -26.09 35.82
C LEU A 11 -12.36 -25.46 35.10
N CYS A 12 -11.15 -26.01 35.26
CA CYS A 12 -9.95 -25.50 34.58
C CYS A 12 -9.90 -25.90 33.09
N VAL A 13 -10.42 -27.07 32.71
CA VAL A 13 -10.50 -27.49 31.29
C VAL A 13 -11.60 -26.75 30.52
N ILE A 14 -12.64 -26.25 31.19
CA ILE A 14 -13.65 -25.41 30.54
C ILE A 14 -13.15 -23.97 30.35
N ALA A 15 -12.25 -23.47 31.21
CA ALA A 15 -11.65 -22.14 31.06
C ALA A 15 -10.60 -22.06 29.93
N ILE A 16 -9.92 -23.17 29.60
CA ILE A 16 -8.90 -23.20 28.53
C ILE A 16 -9.52 -23.33 27.12
N LEU A 17 -10.83 -23.55 27.00
CA LEU A 17 -11.53 -23.58 25.71
C LEU A 17 -12.25 -22.25 25.35
N PHE A 18 -12.09 -21.19 26.15
CA PHE A 18 -12.80 -19.92 25.97
C PHE A 18 -11.91 -18.66 25.98
N GLU A 19 -10.60 -18.79 25.78
CA GLU A 19 -9.68 -17.63 25.55
C GLU A 19 -9.35 -17.42 24.06
N GLY A 20 -10.29 -17.75 23.17
CA GLY A 20 -10.13 -17.61 21.71
C GLY A 20 -11.23 -16.83 20.99
N PHE A 21 -12.16 -16.21 21.71
CA PHE A 21 -13.11 -15.27 21.11
C PHE A 21 -12.74 -13.86 21.55
N ALA A 22 -11.70 -13.35 20.89
CA ALA A 22 -11.54 -11.91 20.73
C ALA A 22 -12.84 -11.33 20.18
N ASP A 23 -13.21 -10.16 20.69
CA ASP A 23 -14.39 -9.41 20.33
C ASP A 23 -14.75 -9.54 18.85
N ALA A 24 -16.01 -9.87 18.57
CA ALA A 24 -16.62 -9.65 17.27
C ALA A 24 -16.78 -8.14 17.07
N GLU A 25 -15.66 -7.43 16.95
CA GLU A 25 -15.64 -6.08 16.43
C GLU A 25 -16.31 -6.12 15.07
N LYS A 26 -17.26 -5.23 14.87
CA LYS A 26 -17.95 -4.98 13.60
C LYS A 26 -16.88 -4.80 12.52
N HIS A 27 -16.56 -5.86 11.78
CA HIS A 27 -15.55 -5.88 10.71
C HIS A 27 -15.99 -4.91 9.59
N SER A 28 -15.63 -3.65 9.73
CA SER A 28 -15.63 -2.67 8.64
C SER A 28 -14.37 -2.89 7.80
N PRO A 29 -14.35 -2.43 6.54
CA PRO A 29 -13.14 -2.41 5.72
C PRO A 29 -11.99 -1.79 6.52
N LYS A 30 -10.89 -2.52 6.68
CA LYS A 30 -9.75 -2.03 7.44
C LYS A 30 -8.87 -1.21 6.51
N THR A 31 -9.00 0.10 6.56
CA THR A 31 -8.08 1.00 5.87
C THR A 31 -6.67 0.89 6.45
N CYS A 32 -5.66 1.27 5.69
CA CYS A 32 -4.33 1.53 6.24
C CYS A 32 -4.44 2.68 7.25
N ASP A 33 -4.47 2.39 8.55
CA ASP A 33 -4.64 3.44 9.56
C ASP A 33 -3.36 4.26 9.73
N CYS A 34 -3.30 5.35 8.99
CA CYS A 34 -2.26 6.38 9.07
C CYS A 34 -2.74 7.63 9.85
N SER A 35 -3.88 7.53 10.54
CA SER A 35 -4.52 8.66 11.23
C SER A 35 -3.80 8.99 12.55
N ASP A 36 -3.25 7.98 13.22
CA ASP A 36 -2.51 8.18 14.47
C ASP A 36 -1.04 8.54 14.23
N ARG A 37 -0.82 9.85 14.09
CA ARG A 37 0.50 10.45 13.88
C ARG A 37 1.50 10.15 15.01
N LYS A 38 1.05 9.82 16.23
CA LYS A 38 1.96 9.57 17.36
C LYS A 38 2.67 8.22 17.23
N HIS A 39 2.03 7.25 16.59
CA HIS A 39 2.56 5.89 16.44
C HIS A 39 3.02 5.56 15.02
N LEU A 40 2.75 6.44 14.05
CA LEU A 40 3.27 6.35 12.69
C LEU A 40 4.77 6.04 12.62
N PRO A 41 5.66 6.77 13.33
CA PRO A 41 7.10 6.71 13.07
C PRO A 41 7.71 5.35 13.42
N SER A 42 7.19 4.69 14.45
CA SER A 42 7.66 3.38 14.92
C SER A 42 7.13 2.20 14.10
N LYS A 43 6.15 2.45 13.22
CA LYS A 43 5.53 1.41 12.37
C LYS A 43 6.16 1.34 10.98
N LEU A 44 6.88 2.37 10.56
CA LEU A 44 7.51 2.43 9.24
C LEU A 44 8.78 1.58 9.18
N ARG A 45 8.89 0.77 8.13
CA ARG A 45 10.07 -0.07 7.86
C ARG A 45 10.49 0.06 6.40
N GLU A 46 10.98 1.24 6.06
CA GLU A 46 11.25 1.65 4.68
C GLU A 46 12.72 2.02 4.45
N ASN A 47 13.15 1.90 3.20
CA ASN A 47 14.33 2.59 2.68
C ASN A 47 13.83 3.81 1.90
N ILE A 48 14.12 5.01 2.39
CA ILE A 48 13.66 6.26 1.78
C ILE A 48 14.84 6.99 1.15
N VAL A 49 14.75 7.29 -0.15
CA VAL A 49 15.71 8.19 -0.80
C VAL A 49 15.07 9.56 -0.97
N PHE A 50 15.64 10.57 -0.34
CA PHE A 50 15.29 11.96 -0.57
C PHE A 50 16.08 12.51 -1.75
N VAL A 51 15.38 12.86 -2.83
CA VAL A 51 15.94 13.47 -4.03
C VAL A 51 15.68 14.97 -3.96
N LEU A 52 16.75 15.76 -3.84
CA LEU A 52 16.66 17.18 -3.45
C LEU A 52 17.05 18.13 -4.58
N ASP A 53 16.18 19.11 -4.87
CA ASP A 53 16.51 20.28 -5.66
C ASP A 53 17.36 21.26 -4.84
N THR A 54 18.67 21.05 -4.78
CA THR A 54 19.58 21.96 -4.06
C THR A 54 20.13 23.06 -4.96
N THR A 55 19.31 23.65 -5.84
CA THR A 55 19.73 24.84 -6.60
C THR A 55 19.78 26.08 -5.69
N GLU A 56 20.61 27.07 -6.05
CA GLU A 56 20.86 28.29 -5.25
C GLU A 56 19.56 28.99 -4.79
N VAL A 57 18.50 28.89 -5.58
CA VAL A 57 17.24 29.59 -5.34
C VAL A 57 16.42 28.97 -4.20
N VAL A 58 16.55 27.66 -3.96
CA VAL A 58 15.58 26.92 -3.14
C VAL A 58 16.21 26.03 -2.06
N THR A 59 17.53 25.92 -2.03
CA THR A 59 18.21 25.00 -1.09
C THR A 59 17.83 25.22 0.37
N THR A 60 17.71 26.48 0.82
CA THR A 60 17.30 26.78 2.20
C THR A 60 15.90 26.25 2.51
N THR A 61 14.94 26.43 1.60
CA THR A 61 13.57 25.92 1.75
C THR A 61 13.55 24.40 1.74
N VAL A 62 14.28 23.76 0.82
CA VAL A 62 14.38 22.30 0.70
C VAL A 62 14.94 21.68 1.97
N LYS A 63 16.01 22.26 2.52
CA LYS A 63 16.59 21.84 3.80
C LYS A 63 15.60 21.96 4.94
N GLY A 64 14.80 23.04 4.97
CA GLY A 64 13.76 23.24 5.96
C GLY A 64 12.68 22.16 5.91
N GLU A 65 12.11 21.91 4.72
CA GLU A 65 11.10 20.87 4.52
C GLU A 65 11.62 19.46 4.86
N LEU A 66 12.84 19.15 4.40
CA LEU A 66 13.49 17.89 4.72
C LEU A 66 13.75 17.72 6.22
N HIS A 67 14.13 18.80 6.91
CA HIS A 67 14.34 18.78 8.36
C HIS A 67 13.05 18.50 9.11
N GLU A 68 11.93 19.13 8.72
CA GLU A 68 10.62 18.87 9.34
C GLU A 68 10.15 17.43 9.08
N LEU A 69 10.35 16.89 7.88
CA LEU A 69 10.05 15.47 7.61
C LEU A 69 10.85 14.53 8.50
N ILE A 70 12.16 14.72 8.55
CA ILE A 70 13.06 13.82 9.28
C ILE A 70 12.85 13.89 10.80
N LYS A 71 12.38 15.03 11.31
CA LYS A 71 12.05 15.18 12.72
C LYS A 71 11.01 14.18 13.21
N ASP A 72 10.03 13.85 12.38
CA ASP A 72 8.92 12.98 12.75
C ASP A 72 9.13 11.53 12.29
N LEU A 73 10.24 11.20 11.64
CA LEU A 73 10.58 9.80 11.31
C LEU A 73 11.20 9.09 12.53
N THR A 74 11.35 7.76 12.48
CA THR A 74 12.23 7.03 13.39
C THR A 74 13.33 6.39 12.57
N ILE A 75 14.50 7.02 12.55
CA ILE A 75 15.64 6.56 11.75
C ILE A 75 16.42 5.49 12.53
N GLY A 76 16.68 4.36 11.90
CA GLY A 76 17.48 3.27 12.46
C GLY A 76 17.48 2.02 11.60
N GLU A 77 18.38 1.08 11.89
CA GLU A 77 18.56 -0.15 11.09
C GLU A 77 17.30 -1.02 11.02
N GLU A 78 16.50 -1.07 12.08
CA GLU A 78 15.25 -1.84 12.14
C GLU A 78 14.01 -1.06 11.67
N PHE A 79 14.11 0.27 11.59
CA PHE A 79 13.00 1.18 11.28
C PHE A 79 13.19 1.78 9.88
N VAL A 80 13.12 3.10 9.76
CA VAL A 80 13.39 3.80 8.51
C VAL A 80 14.89 3.98 8.32
N ARG A 81 15.40 3.62 7.14
CA ARG A 81 16.74 4.03 6.68
C ARG A 81 16.56 5.08 5.61
N ILE A 82 17.36 6.13 5.67
CA ILE A 82 17.27 7.22 4.70
C ILE A 82 18.58 7.37 3.95
N ALA A 83 18.47 7.74 2.68
CA ALA A 83 19.56 8.23 1.86
C ALA A 83 19.18 9.63 1.35
N ILE A 84 20.20 10.44 1.08
CA ILE A 84 20.02 11.81 0.61
C ILE A 84 20.84 11.99 -0.65
N VAL A 85 20.16 12.33 -1.73
CA VAL A 85 20.76 12.51 -3.05
C VAL A 85 20.34 13.84 -3.65
N ASN A 86 21.23 14.38 -4.48
CA ASN A 86 20.91 15.38 -5.48
C ASN A 86 21.49 14.87 -6.81
N VAL A 87 22.40 15.59 -7.48
CA VAL A 87 23.20 15.01 -8.58
C VAL A 87 24.33 14.08 -8.08
N LYS A 88 24.61 14.08 -6.78
CA LYS A 88 25.53 13.17 -6.09
C LYS A 88 24.84 12.56 -4.87
N ILE A 89 25.40 11.45 -4.39
CA ILE A 89 24.99 10.82 -3.14
C ILE A 89 25.67 11.59 -1.99
N HIS A 90 24.88 12.22 -1.12
CA HIS A 90 25.38 12.86 0.12
C HIS A 90 25.37 11.90 1.29
N ALA A 91 24.40 10.99 1.30
CA ALA A 91 24.22 9.97 2.30
C ALA A 91 23.61 8.71 1.66
N ASP A 92 24.21 7.56 1.93
CA ASP A 92 23.61 6.26 1.67
C ASP A 92 22.79 5.79 2.89
N PHE A 93 22.18 4.61 2.78
CA PHE A 93 21.33 4.03 3.84
C PHE A 93 22.10 3.60 5.11
N ASP A 94 23.44 3.61 5.09
CA ASP A 94 24.28 3.20 6.21
C ASP A 94 24.84 4.40 7.01
N LYS A 95 24.79 5.62 6.44
CA LYS A 95 25.33 6.84 7.05
C LYS A 95 24.67 7.23 8.38
N TYR A 96 23.35 7.21 8.46
CA TYR A 96 22.63 7.70 9.63
C TYR A 96 22.10 6.58 10.51
N LYS A 97 22.33 6.67 11.82
CA LYS A 97 21.85 5.69 12.81
C LYS A 97 20.67 6.17 13.64
N ASN A 98 20.37 7.47 13.59
CA ASN A 98 19.28 8.11 14.31
C ASN A 98 18.93 9.47 13.68
N ASN A 99 17.83 10.06 14.13
CA ASN A 99 17.34 11.35 13.66
C ASN A 99 18.31 12.51 13.91
N TYR A 100 19.02 12.50 15.04
CA TYR A 100 19.92 13.60 15.41
C TYR A 100 21.08 13.73 14.43
N ASP A 101 21.68 12.60 14.03
CA ASP A 101 22.77 12.57 13.06
C ASP A 101 22.31 13.11 11.70
N ALA A 102 21.14 12.65 11.23
CA ALA A 102 20.53 13.13 9.99
C ALA A 102 20.23 14.63 10.04
N GLN A 103 19.57 15.12 11.09
CA GLN A 103 19.23 16.54 11.24
C GLN A 103 20.42 17.48 11.26
N ASN A 104 21.53 17.06 11.87
CA ASN A 104 22.74 17.87 11.90
C ASN A 104 23.44 17.91 10.54
N ASP A 105 23.43 16.80 9.81
CA ASP A 105 24.07 16.72 8.50
C ASP A 105 23.29 17.47 7.41
N ILE A 106 21.94 17.47 7.47
CA ILE A 106 21.07 18.20 6.52
C ILE A 106 21.43 19.68 6.41
N LYS A 107 21.81 20.30 7.54
CA LYS A 107 22.23 21.71 7.60
C LYS A 107 23.41 21.98 6.66
N ASN A 108 24.28 21.00 6.50
CA ASN A 108 25.53 21.06 5.75
C ASN A 108 25.41 20.52 4.31
N ILE A 109 24.22 20.12 3.85
CA ILE A 109 24.04 19.69 2.45
C ILE A 109 24.50 20.80 1.51
N GLU A 110 25.41 20.48 0.60
CA GLU A 110 25.95 21.46 -0.34
C GLU A 110 24.93 21.87 -1.39
N GLU A 111 24.93 23.16 -1.72
CA GLU A 111 24.22 23.69 -2.87
C GLU A 111 24.86 23.15 -4.16
N ILE A 112 24.04 22.66 -5.08
CA ILE A 112 24.51 22.43 -6.45
C ILE A 112 24.52 23.80 -7.10
N GLY A 113 25.72 24.32 -7.34
CA GLY A 113 25.88 25.56 -8.09
C GLY A 113 25.15 25.48 -9.43
N GLY A 114 24.53 26.59 -9.83
CA GLY A 114 23.75 26.68 -11.07
C GLY A 114 22.25 26.82 -10.83
N SER A 115 21.53 27.12 -11.91
CA SER A 115 20.12 27.46 -11.84
C SER A 115 19.19 26.27 -12.12
N ILE A 116 19.70 25.15 -12.66
CA ILE A 116 18.90 24.04 -13.19
C ILE A 116 19.10 22.78 -12.35
N PHE A 117 18.01 22.29 -11.78
CA PHE A 117 17.95 20.99 -11.12
C PHE A 117 17.84 19.87 -12.15
N GLN A 118 18.70 18.84 -12.01
CA GLN A 118 18.74 17.65 -12.86
C GLN A 118 18.07 16.48 -12.12
N ALA A 119 16.74 16.44 -12.18
CA ALA A 119 15.93 15.43 -11.49
C ALA A 119 16.19 14.01 -12.00
N ASP A 120 16.52 13.87 -13.29
CA ASP A 120 16.93 12.63 -13.92
C ASP A 120 18.15 12.00 -13.23
N LEU A 121 19.24 12.75 -13.07
CA LEU A 121 20.44 12.26 -12.39
C LEU A 121 20.17 11.86 -10.93
N GLY A 122 19.34 12.63 -10.23
CA GLY A 122 18.97 12.31 -8.84
C GLY A 122 18.13 11.04 -8.73
N LEU A 123 17.20 10.82 -9.65
CA LEU A 123 16.41 9.59 -9.73
C LEU A 123 17.27 8.39 -10.13
N GLU A 124 18.25 8.55 -11.02
CA GLU A 124 19.23 7.50 -11.33
C GLU A 124 20.04 7.10 -10.09
N LYS A 125 20.53 8.06 -9.30
CA LYS A 125 21.23 7.77 -8.04
C LYS A 125 20.33 7.11 -7.00
N ALA A 126 19.07 7.50 -6.92
CA ALA A 126 18.10 6.83 -6.06
C ALA A 126 17.92 5.36 -6.48
N LYS A 127 17.78 5.09 -7.78
CA LYS A 127 17.68 3.72 -8.29
C LYS A 127 18.95 2.90 -8.01
N GLU A 128 20.14 3.46 -8.24
CA GLU A 128 21.41 2.80 -7.92
C GLU A 128 21.48 2.36 -6.45
N LEU A 129 21.00 3.20 -5.52
CA LEU A 129 20.96 2.87 -4.09
C LEU A 129 19.99 1.73 -3.78
N PHE A 130 18.81 1.71 -4.40
CA PHE A 130 17.85 0.62 -4.21
C PHE A 130 18.34 -0.69 -4.81
N ASP A 131 18.89 -0.67 -6.01
CA ASP A 131 19.42 -1.85 -6.69
C ASP A 131 20.58 -2.46 -5.85
N ALA A 132 21.42 -1.61 -5.24
CA ALA A 132 22.49 -2.06 -4.34
C ALA A 132 21.95 -2.66 -3.03
N GLU A 133 20.90 -2.06 -2.44
CA GLU A 133 20.26 -2.57 -1.22
C GLU A 133 19.56 -3.91 -1.48
N GLU A 134 18.86 -4.06 -2.60
CA GLU A 134 18.23 -5.31 -3.03
C GLU A 134 19.28 -6.41 -3.21
N ALA A 135 20.39 -6.12 -3.92
CA ALA A 135 21.48 -7.06 -4.13
C ALA A 135 22.18 -7.49 -2.83
N SER A 136 22.15 -6.65 -1.79
CA SER A 136 22.70 -6.97 -0.47
C SER A 136 21.82 -7.93 0.34
N GLU A 137 20.54 -8.04 -0.03
CA GLU A 137 19.50 -8.83 0.65
C GLU A 137 19.30 -8.49 2.14
N LYS A 138 19.90 -7.39 2.64
CA LYS A 138 19.85 -7.00 4.06
C LYS A 138 18.42 -6.81 4.56
N ARG A 139 17.52 -6.29 3.71
CA ARG A 139 16.12 -5.96 4.07
C ARG A 139 15.11 -6.30 2.98
N ARG A 140 15.01 -7.59 2.61
CA ARG A 140 14.07 -8.08 1.57
C ARG A 140 12.60 -7.68 1.76
N SER A 141 12.17 -7.34 2.98
CA SER A 141 10.79 -6.94 3.27
C SER A 141 10.56 -5.42 3.37
N ALA A 142 11.61 -4.60 3.27
CA ALA A 142 11.47 -3.16 3.39
C ALA A 142 11.00 -2.55 2.06
N LYS A 143 10.11 -1.56 2.15
CA LYS A 143 9.62 -0.84 0.97
C LYS A 143 10.60 0.26 0.59
N ASN A 144 10.78 0.42 -0.72
CA ASN A 144 11.64 1.43 -1.30
C ASN A 144 10.79 2.62 -1.74
N VAL A 145 11.09 3.80 -1.20
CA VAL A 145 10.32 5.01 -1.46
C VAL A 145 11.25 6.16 -1.85
N VAL A 146 10.91 6.88 -2.91
CA VAL A 146 11.54 8.15 -3.28
C VAL A 146 10.67 9.29 -2.79
N VAL A 147 11.27 10.29 -2.14
CA VAL A 147 10.64 11.58 -1.87
C VAL A 147 11.39 12.64 -2.68
N LEU A 148 10.75 13.15 -3.74
CA LEU A 148 11.29 14.19 -4.62
C LEU A 148 10.85 15.56 -4.13
N ILE A 149 11.79 16.37 -3.64
CA ILE A 149 11.52 17.74 -3.17
C ILE A 149 12.08 18.73 -4.20
N THR A 150 11.20 19.45 -4.91
CA THR A 150 11.65 20.36 -5.97
C THR A 150 10.73 21.55 -6.21
N ALA A 151 11.32 22.66 -6.65
CA ALA A 151 10.59 23.85 -7.11
C ALA A 151 10.39 23.87 -8.63
N ARG A 152 10.84 22.82 -9.32
CA ARG A 152 10.80 22.72 -10.78
C ARG A 152 9.55 21.97 -11.24
N PRO A 153 8.83 22.49 -12.25
CA PRO A 153 7.76 21.74 -12.87
C PRO A 153 8.34 20.56 -13.65
N LEU A 154 7.72 19.39 -13.49
CA LEU A 154 8.10 18.15 -14.17
C LEU A 154 6.81 17.49 -14.64
N ASP A 155 6.45 17.71 -15.92
CA ASP A 155 5.19 17.23 -16.48
C ASP A 155 5.41 16.10 -17.49
N CYS A 156 5.07 14.88 -17.09
CA CYS A 156 5.14 13.65 -17.87
C CYS A 156 3.91 13.37 -18.74
N THR A 157 2.99 14.32 -18.91
CA THR A 157 1.79 14.11 -19.73
C THR A 157 2.16 13.95 -21.22
N GLU A 158 1.72 12.87 -21.86
CA GLU A 158 2.14 12.45 -23.22
C GLU A 158 2.04 13.53 -24.32
N GLY A 159 1.06 14.44 -24.21
CA GLY A 159 0.86 15.52 -25.18
C GLY A 159 1.94 16.61 -25.15
N ILE A 160 2.66 16.73 -24.04
CA ILE A 160 3.75 17.71 -23.86
C ILE A 160 5.08 17.10 -24.32
N ILE A 161 5.30 15.80 -24.06
CA ILE A 161 6.51 15.06 -24.45
C ILE A 161 6.67 15.04 -25.99
N LYS A 162 5.58 14.86 -26.74
CA LYS A 162 5.62 14.89 -28.23
C LYS A 162 6.00 16.25 -28.83
N ARG A 163 5.87 17.36 -28.07
CA ARG A 163 6.18 18.72 -28.54
C ARG A 163 7.57 19.20 -28.12
N LYS A 164 8.13 18.68 -27.03
CA LYS A 164 9.48 18.99 -26.56
C LYS A 164 10.46 17.93 -27.08
N LYS A 165 11.28 18.26 -28.08
CA LYS A 165 12.43 17.41 -28.48
C LYS A 165 13.29 17.10 -27.23
N ARG A 166 13.42 15.82 -26.86
CA ARG A 166 14.43 15.26 -25.93
C ARG A 166 14.89 16.23 -24.83
N SER A 167 13.97 16.68 -23.97
CA SER A 167 14.31 17.49 -22.79
C SER A 167 14.75 16.59 -21.63
N LEU A 168 15.51 17.12 -20.67
CA LEU A 168 15.87 16.43 -19.41
C LEU A 168 14.62 15.90 -18.67
N GLU A 169 13.49 16.59 -18.80
CA GLU A 169 12.18 16.17 -18.26
C GLU A 169 11.74 14.80 -18.82
N ASP A 170 12.01 14.51 -20.09
CA ASP A 170 11.64 13.23 -20.72
C ASP A 170 12.42 12.05 -20.11
N TYR A 171 13.70 12.26 -19.76
CA TYR A 171 14.50 11.25 -19.08
C TYR A 171 14.02 10.98 -17.67
N ALA A 172 13.75 12.03 -16.88
CA ALA A 172 13.21 11.88 -15.53
C ALA A 172 11.88 11.11 -15.51
N CYS A 173 10.98 11.40 -16.46
CA CYS A 173 9.70 10.69 -16.62
C CYS A 173 9.89 9.20 -16.94
N ARG A 174 10.86 8.86 -17.80
CA ARG A 174 11.17 7.47 -18.13
C ARG A 174 11.76 6.71 -16.94
N ILE A 175 12.68 7.32 -16.20
CA ILE A 175 13.27 6.72 -14.99
C ILE A 175 12.18 6.49 -13.94
N ALA A 176 11.36 7.51 -13.64
CA ALA A 176 10.27 7.37 -12.69
C ALA A 176 9.26 6.28 -13.08
N SER A 177 8.93 6.17 -14.38
CA SER A 177 8.06 5.08 -14.86
C SER A 177 8.67 3.70 -14.68
N SER A 178 9.99 3.56 -14.91
CA SER A 178 10.70 2.30 -14.63
C SER A 178 10.67 1.98 -13.14
N MET A 179 11.01 2.94 -12.28
CA MET A 179 11.02 2.75 -10.82
C MET A 179 9.64 2.33 -10.29
N ARG A 180 8.55 2.93 -10.77
CA ARG A 180 7.19 2.51 -10.40
C ARG A 180 6.86 1.08 -10.85
N SER A 181 7.38 0.67 -12.03
CA SER A 181 7.21 -0.69 -12.54
C SER A 181 8.01 -1.70 -11.71
N ASP A 182 9.13 -1.27 -11.13
CA ASP A 182 9.96 -2.05 -10.19
C ASP A 182 9.36 -2.07 -8.77
N GLY A 183 8.17 -1.49 -8.54
CA GLY A 183 7.51 -1.44 -7.24
C GLY A 183 8.02 -0.36 -6.29
N ILE A 184 8.78 0.62 -6.78
CA ILE A 184 9.25 1.77 -5.99
C ILE A 184 8.17 2.86 -5.99
N THR A 185 7.74 3.27 -4.79
CA THR A 185 6.80 4.39 -4.63
C THR A 185 7.54 5.72 -4.77
N ILE A 186 6.95 6.66 -5.51
CA ILE A 186 7.49 8.01 -5.68
C ILE A 186 6.50 9.02 -5.11
N ILE A 187 6.92 9.72 -4.07
CA ILE A 187 6.22 10.86 -3.47
C ILE A 187 6.84 12.15 -4.02
N THR A 188 6.02 13.10 -4.43
CA THR A 188 6.51 14.41 -4.88
C THR A 188 6.05 15.51 -3.95
N LEU A 189 7.01 16.31 -3.50
CA LEU A 189 6.83 17.47 -2.63
C LEU A 189 7.17 18.75 -3.41
N PRO A 190 6.18 19.42 -4.02
CA PRO A 190 6.42 20.67 -4.72
C PRO A 190 6.72 21.76 -3.71
N ILE A 191 7.80 22.51 -3.91
CA ILE A 191 8.13 23.67 -3.06
C ILE A 191 8.06 24.97 -3.85
N LYS A 192 7.81 26.08 -3.16
CA LYS A 192 7.79 27.40 -3.79
C LYS A 192 9.22 27.85 -4.09
N GLY A 193 9.50 28.06 -5.37
CA GLY A 193 10.69 28.79 -5.81
C GLY A 193 10.47 30.30 -5.77
N LYS A 194 10.94 31.00 -6.81
CA LYS A 194 10.65 32.44 -7.02
C LYS A 194 9.19 32.73 -7.43
N SER A 195 8.44 31.70 -7.83
CA SER A 195 7.04 31.78 -8.24
C SER A 195 6.11 31.80 -7.03
N SER A 196 4.98 32.51 -7.12
CA SER A 196 3.91 32.43 -6.12
C SER A 196 3.19 31.09 -6.10
N ASN A 197 3.19 30.39 -7.25
CA ASN A 197 2.47 29.14 -7.46
C ASN A 197 3.41 27.94 -7.34
N LEU A 198 2.88 26.83 -6.83
CA LEU A 198 3.59 25.55 -6.78
C LEU A 198 3.84 25.01 -8.20
N PRO A 199 5.00 24.38 -8.44
CA PRO A 199 5.25 23.69 -9.70
C PRO A 199 4.30 22.49 -9.84
N LYS A 200 3.83 22.23 -11.07
CA LYS A 200 3.14 20.99 -11.40
C LYS A 200 4.16 19.85 -11.55
N ILE A 201 4.01 18.77 -10.80
CA ILE A 201 4.92 17.62 -10.81
C ILE A 201 4.12 16.33 -10.99
N THR A 202 4.15 15.73 -12.18
CA THR A 202 3.38 14.50 -12.49
C THR A 202 4.25 13.23 -12.49
N LEU A 203 5.40 13.29 -11.80
CA LEU A 203 6.29 12.15 -11.60
C LEU A 203 5.85 11.19 -10.48
N ALA A 204 4.97 11.65 -9.59
CA ALA A 204 4.52 10.86 -8.45
C ALA A 204 3.91 9.52 -8.87
N SER A 205 3.94 8.55 -7.97
CA SER A 205 3.05 7.40 -8.06
C SER A 205 1.60 7.86 -7.91
N PRO A 206 0.61 7.15 -8.51
CA PRO A 206 -0.80 7.50 -8.33
C PRO A 206 -1.14 7.69 -6.85
N CYS A 207 -1.77 8.82 -6.50
CA CYS A 207 -2.09 9.22 -5.12
C CYS A 207 -0.93 9.67 -4.20
N PHE A 208 0.29 9.78 -4.71
CA PHE A 208 1.47 10.20 -3.94
C PHE A 208 1.99 11.60 -4.33
N GLU A 209 1.12 12.46 -4.87
CA GLU A 209 1.42 13.87 -5.16
C GLU A 209 0.93 14.76 -4.01
N VAL A 210 1.83 15.47 -3.33
CA VAL A 210 1.44 16.44 -2.29
C VAL A 210 0.95 17.72 -2.96
N VAL A 211 -0.36 17.97 -2.86
CA VAL A 211 -1.02 19.13 -3.47
C VAL A 211 -1.25 20.31 -2.53
N ASP A 212 -1.20 20.08 -1.21
CA ASP A 212 -1.51 21.08 -0.18
C ASP A 212 -0.24 21.70 0.43
N TYR A 213 -0.29 23.02 0.67
CA TYR A 213 0.82 23.85 1.14
C TYR A 213 0.86 24.06 2.66
N GLU A 214 -0.25 23.87 3.39
CA GLU A 214 -0.30 24.23 4.81
C GLU A 214 0.38 23.18 5.70
N ASN A 215 0.55 21.94 5.21
CA ASN A 215 1.16 20.87 5.99
C ASN A 215 1.89 19.82 5.11
N GLN A 216 2.79 20.29 4.25
CA GLN A 216 3.54 19.45 3.31
C GLN A 216 4.24 18.26 3.97
N ALA A 217 4.96 18.51 5.07
CA ALA A 217 5.63 17.45 5.81
C ALA A 217 4.65 16.38 6.34
N ALA A 218 3.54 16.78 6.97
CA ALA A 218 2.58 15.81 7.49
C ALA A 218 1.87 15.01 6.39
N ASN A 219 1.57 15.66 5.26
CA ASN A 219 0.96 14.99 4.10
C ASN A 219 1.92 13.95 3.50
N ALA A 220 3.20 14.31 3.36
CA ALA A 220 4.23 13.37 2.92
C ALA A 220 4.46 12.23 3.93
N LEU A 221 4.40 12.47 5.24
CA LEU A 221 4.47 11.41 6.26
C LEU A 221 3.27 10.46 6.18
N GLN A 222 2.06 10.99 5.95
CA GLN A 222 0.88 10.16 5.74
C GLN A 222 1.04 9.29 4.48
N MET A 223 1.58 9.85 3.40
CA MET A 223 1.91 9.13 2.18
C MET A 223 2.99 8.06 2.40
N LEU A 224 4.04 8.33 3.19
CA LEU A 224 5.01 7.30 3.56
C LEU A 224 4.34 6.14 4.30
N CYS A 225 3.46 6.42 5.26
CA CYS A 225 2.67 5.38 5.91
C CYS A 225 1.80 4.57 4.94
N GLN A 226 1.15 5.24 3.99
CA GLN A 226 0.37 4.54 2.96
C GLN A 226 1.26 3.67 2.07
N ALA A 227 2.47 4.12 1.73
CA ALA A 227 3.45 3.35 0.94
C ALA A 227 3.97 2.12 1.69
N SER A 228 4.08 2.18 3.02
CA SER A 228 4.39 1.02 3.86
C SER A 228 3.24 0.02 3.97
N CYS A 229 2.00 0.48 3.76
CA CYS A 229 0.83 -0.39 3.79
C CYS A 229 0.72 -1.12 2.44
N ASP A 230 1.36 -2.27 2.34
CA ASP A 230 1.37 -3.06 1.11
C ASP A 230 1.28 -4.56 1.43
N CYS A 231 1.01 -5.34 0.39
CA CYS A 231 0.85 -6.77 0.45
C CYS A 231 2.15 -7.48 0.09
N GLU A 232 2.44 -8.55 0.82
CA GLU A 232 3.51 -9.47 0.41
C GLU A 232 3.11 -10.17 -0.88
N ALA A 233 4.03 -10.19 -1.85
CA ALA A 233 3.84 -10.96 -3.07
C ALA A 233 3.53 -12.44 -2.72
N PRO A 234 2.59 -13.08 -3.43
CA PRO A 234 1.92 -12.61 -4.65
C PRO A 234 0.59 -11.87 -4.41
N PHE A 235 0.26 -11.49 -3.17
CA PHE A 235 -0.99 -10.80 -2.90
C PHE A 235 -0.94 -9.34 -3.40
N ILE A 236 -2.10 -8.86 -3.82
CA ILE A 236 -2.34 -7.53 -4.37
C ILE A 236 -3.17 -6.74 -3.37
N GLN A 237 -2.80 -5.50 -3.10
CA GLN A 237 -3.54 -4.62 -2.20
C GLN A 237 -4.87 -4.17 -2.83
N VAL A 238 -5.94 -4.23 -2.04
CA VAL A 238 -7.21 -3.58 -2.38
C VAL A 238 -7.04 -2.07 -2.26
N LYS A 239 -7.28 -1.36 -3.35
CA LYS A 239 -7.16 0.11 -3.42
C LYS A 239 -8.27 0.71 -4.27
N ASP A 240 -8.66 1.93 -3.90
CA ASP A 240 -9.50 2.82 -4.68
C ASP A 240 -8.60 3.98 -5.14
N GLU A 241 -8.07 3.86 -6.35
CA GLU A 241 -7.14 4.84 -6.92
C GLU A 241 -7.83 6.17 -7.24
N ASP A 242 -9.14 6.16 -7.51
CA ASP A 242 -9.89 7.37 -7.84
C ASP A 242 -10.07 8.27 -6.60
N ASN A 243 -10.24 7.66 -5.43
CA ASN A 243 -10.39 8.36 -4.15
C ASN A 243 -9.12 8.33 -3.28
N CYS A 244 -8.04 7.74 -3.76
CA CYS A 244 -6.78 7.58 -3.03
C CYS A 244 -6.94 6.90 -1.67
N LEU A 245 -7.76 5.84 -1.62
CA LEU A 245 -7.97 5.02 -0.43
C LEU A 245 -7.22 3.69 -0.56
N PHE A 246 -6.35 3.43 0.41
CA PHE A 246 -5.58 2.20 0.51
C PHE A 246 -6.16 1.35 1.64
N TYR A 247 -6.56 0.13 1.30
CA TYR A 247 -7.05 -0.83 2.28
C TYR A 247 -5.91 -1.72 2.71
N SER A 248 -5.97 -2.17 3.96
CA SER A 248 -5.03 -3.13 4.50
C SER A 248 -5.37 -4.56 4.08
N GLU A 249 -6.35 -4.73 3.20
CA GLU A 249 -6.79 -6.01 2.65
C GLU A 249 -5.94 -6.38 1.43
N CYS A 250 -5.44 -7.61 1.45
CA CYS A 250 -4.57 -8.19 0.44
C CYS A 250 -5.28 -9.38 -0.18
N VAL A 251 -5.37 -9.42 -1.51
CA VAL A 251 -6.06 -10.48 -2.25
C VAL A 251 -5.17 -11.11 -3.31
N TYR A 252 -5.28 -12.42 -3.49
CA TYR A 252 -4.52 -13.17 -4.48
C TYR A 252 -5.47 -14.04 -5.31
N PRO A 253 -5.62 -13.78 -6.62
CA PRO A 253 -6.47 -14.59 -7.49
C PRO A 253 -5.84 -15.95 -7.75
N ILE A 254 -6.66 -17.00 -7.67
CA ILE A 254 -6.29 -18.37 -8.03
C ILE A 254 -6.91 -18.70 -9.38
N PHE A 255 -6.05 -18.98 -10.35
CA PHE A 255 -6.40 -19.27 -11.74
C PHE A 255 -6.81 -20.73 -11.98
N GLU A 256 -6.93 -21.53 -10.93
CA GLU A 256 -7.39 -22.92 -10.97
C GLU A 256 -8.81 -22.99 -10.40
N LYS A 257 -9.71 -23.68 -11.12
CA LYS A 257 -11.06 -23.93 -10.61
C LYS A 257 -11.04 -25.04 -9.58
N MET A 258 -11.74 -24.83 -8.48
CA MET A 258 -11.88 -25.82 -7.41
C MET A 258 -13.29 -25.75 -6.84
N ASN A 259 -13.72 -26.83 -6.17
CA ASN A 259 -14.91 -26.77 -5.33
C ASN A 259 -14.66 -25.90 -4.09
N TYR A 260 -15.73 -25.50 -3.41
CA TYR A 260 -15.65 -24.50 -2.35
C TYR A 260 -14.75 -24.93 -1.18
N THR A 261 -14.83 -26.20 -0.76
CA THR A 261 -14.05 -26.71 0.37
C THR A 261 -12.56 -26.82 0.03
N ALA A 262 -12.23 -27.21 -1.21
CA ALA A 262 -10.87 -27.22 -1.71
C ALA A 262 -10.31 -25.79 -1.81
N ALA A 263 -11.12 -24.84 -2.30
CA ALA A 263 -10.75 -23.43 -2.39
C ALA A 263 -10.44 -22.83 -1.00
N GLN A 264 -11.30 -23.08 0.00
CA GLN A 264 -11.04 -22.71 1.40
C GLN A 264 -9.73 -23.31 1.92
N SER A 265 -9.51 -24.59 1.66
CA SER A 265 -8.30 -25.30 2.11
C SER A 265 -7.04 -24.74 1.45
N LYS A 266 -7.12 -24.38 0.16
CA LYS A 266 -6.04 -23.72 -0.57
C LYS A 266 -5.70 -22.36 0.05
N CYS A 267 -6.68 -21.52 0.35
CA CYS A 267 -6.42 -20.24 1.00
C CYS A 267 -5.82 -20.42 2.40
N LYS A 268 -6.32 -21.37 3.19
CA LYS A 268 -5.76 -21.68 4.51
C LYS A 268 -4.30 -22.11 4.44
N SER A 269 -3.91 -22.87 3.41
CA SER A 269 -2.50 -23.25 3.20
C SER A 269 -1.57 -22.06 2.94
N MET A 270 -2.12 -20.91 2.56
CA MET A 270 -1.42 -19.64 2.36
C MET A 270 -1.56 -18.68 3.54
N ASN A 271 -2.04 -19.17 4.70
CA ASN A 271 -2.43 -18.34 5.85
C ASN A 271 -3.42 -17.22 5.48
N ALA A 272 -4.38 -17.57 4.63
CA ALA A 272 -5.41 -16.69 4.09
C ALA A 272 -6.79 -17.34 4.22
N ALA A 273 -7.85 -16.59 3.93
CA ALA A 273 -9.22 -17.08 3.82
C ALA A 273 -9.75 -16.85 2.39
N LEU A 274 -10.93 -17.38 2.06
CA LEU A 274 -11.62 -16.94 0.85
C LEU A 274 -12.01 -15.46 0.97
N SER A 275 -11.96 -14.73 -0.15
CA SER A 275 -12.27 -13.30 -0.16
C SER A 275 -13.71 -13.02 0.22
N ASP A 276 -13.91 -12.21 1.27
CA ASP A 276 -15.20 -11.62 1.59
C ASP A 276 -15.41 -10.31 0.81
N ILE A 277 -16.62 -9.76 0.90
CA ILE A 277 -16.98 -8.51 0.24
C ILE A 277 -17.82 -7.67 1.21
N LEU A 278 -17.12 -6.83 1.98
CA LEU A 278 -17.70 -6.00 3.05
C LEU A 278 -17.84 -4.52 2.67
N SER A 279 -17.45 -4.14 1.44
CA SER A 279 -17.61 -2.78 0.93
C SER A 279 -17.86 -2.74 -0.58
N PRO A 280 -18.50 -1.65 -1.06
CA PRO A 280 -18.61 -1.38 -2.50
C PRO A 280 -17.26 -1.28 -3.21
N GLN A 281 -16.24 -0.73 -2.55
CA GLN A 281 -14.90 -0.60 -3.13
C GLN A 281 -14.27 -1.96 -3.36
N LYS A 282 -14.42 -2.88 -2.41
CA LYS A 282 -13.91 -4.25 -2.55
C LYS A 282 -14.68 -5.05 -3.59
N GLU A 283 -16.00 -4.85 -3.69
CA GLU A 283 -16.81 -5.45 -4.75
C GLU A 283 -16.29 -5.02 -6.13
N ALA A 284 -16.15 -3.71 -6.34
CA ALA A 284 -15.66 -3.14 -7.60
C ALA A 284 -14.22 -3.61 -7.93
N PHE A 285 -13.35 -3.69 -6.91
CA PHE A 285 -11.99 -4.21 -7.07
C PHE A 285 -12.00 -5.67 -7.57
N LEU A 286 -12.77 -6.54 -6.91
CA LEU A 286 -12.84 -7.96 -7.26
C LEU A 286 -13.56 -8.17 -8.59
N ASP A 287 -14.57 -7.37 -8.92
CA ASP A 287 -15.23 -7.39 -10.24
C ASP A 287 -14.26 -7.07 -11.37
N LYS A 288 -13.50 -5.98 -11.23
CA LYS A 288 -12.47 -5.60 -12.19
C LYS A 288 -11.42 -6.69 -12.32
N MET A 289 -10.88 -7.18 -11.21
CA MET A 289 -9.90 -8.26 -11.20
C MET A 289 -10.43 -9.53 -11.88
N ALA A 290 -11.67 -9.94 -11.58
CA ALA A 290 -12.26 -11.13 -12.17
C ALA A 290 -12.54 -10.96 -13.67
N THR A 291 -12.99 -9.79 -14.09
CA THR A 291 -13.31 -9.50 -15.50
C THR A 291 -12.04 -9.36 -16.34
N ASP A 292 -11.06 -8.58 -15.89
CA ASP A 292 -9.78 -8.34 -16.59
C ASP A 292 -8.98 -9.63 -16.79
N ASN A 293 -9.21 -10.66 -15.95
CA ASN A 293 -8.51 -11.94 -15.99
C ASN A 293 -9.40 -13.12 -16.42
N GLU A 294 -10.63 -12.87 -16.87
CA GLU A 294 -11.59 -13.91 -17.30
C GLU A 294 -11.88 -15.00 -16.23
N LEU A 295 -11.90 -14.60 -14.94
CA LEU A 295 -12.03 -15.47 -13.77
C LEU A 295 -13.48 -15.65 -13.29
N LEU A 296 -14.45 -15.81 -14.21
CA LEU A 296 -15.84 -16.12 -13.86
C LEU A 296 -16.21 -17.55 -14.30
N PRO A 297 -17.03 -18.29 -13.53
CA PRO A 297 -17.60 -17.95 -12.22
C PRO A 297 -16.57 -17.93 -11.08
N PHE A 298 -16.84 -17.12 -10.05
CA PHE A 298 -15.89 -16.81 -8.98
C PHE A 298 -16.49 -17.02 -7.59
N TRP A 299 -15.84 -17.77 -6.71
CA TRP A 299 -16.30 -17.97 -5.35
C TRP A 299 -16.18 -16.71 -4.52
N VAL A 300 -17.27 -16.40 -3.82
CA VAL A 300 -17.30 -15.43 -2.74
C VAL A 300 -17.14 -16.21 -1.43
N GLY A 301 -16.36 -15.70 -0.48
CA GLY A 301 -16.07 -16.33 0.83
C GLY A 301 -17.27 -16.39 1.79
N GLN A 302 -18.47 -16.55 1.25
CA GLN A 302 -19.73 -16.61 1.95
C GLN A 302 -20.37 -17.99 1.77
N ARG A 303 -20.85 -18.56 2.88
CA ARG A 303 -21.62 -19.80 2.91
C ARG A 303 -22.81 -19.67 3.85
N ASN A 304 -23.98 -20.15 3.44
CA ASN A 304 -25.24 -20.08 4.20
C ASN A 304 -25.59 -18.64 4.65
N ASN A 305 -25.35 -17.67 3.78
CA ASN A 305 -25.50 -16.23 4.03
C ASN A 305 -24.64 -15.70 5.21
N LYS A 306 -23.52 -16.35 5.52
CA LYS A 306 -22.54 -15.93 6.53
C LYS A 306 -21.15 -15.86 5.92
N TRP A 307 -20.35 -14.89 6.33
CA TRP A 307 -18.96 -14.78 5.89
C TRP A 307 -18.08 -15.78 6.65
N ASP A 308 -17.08 -16.34 5.98
CA ASP A 308 -16.11 -17.21 6.65
C ASP A 308 -15.29 -16.46 7.72
N MET A 309 -15.10 -15.14 7.53
CA MET A 309 -14.31 -14.30 8.44
C MET A 309 -15.14 -13.50 9.44
N ASN A 310 -16.47 -13.42 9.31
CA ASN A 310 -17.32 -12.70 10.27
C ASN A 310 -18.82 -13.09 10.21
N GLU A 311 -19.57 -12.72 11.24
CA GLU A 311 -21.02 -12.96 11.31
C GLU A 311 -21.88 -11.86 10.67
N GLN A 312 -21.31 -10.93 9.89
CA GLN A 312 -22.11 -9.90 9.24
C GLN A 312 -22.98 -10.50 8.13
N LYS A 313 -24.14 -9.88 7.90
CA LYS A 313 -24.98 -10.23 6.75
C LYS A 313 -24.37 -9.63 5.49
N ALA A 314 -24.44 -10.37 4.38
CA ALA A 314 -24.10 -9.81 3.07
C ALA A 314 -25.02 -8.65 2.70
N ASN A 315 -24.49 -7.73 1.90
CA ASN A 315 -25.32 -6.73 1.24
C ASN A 315 -26.27 -7.44 0.26
N GLU A 316 -27.56 -7.13 0.35
CA GLU A 316 -28.59 -7.71 -0.51
C GLU A 316 -28.50 -7.19 -1.96
N ASP A 317 -27.88 -6.03 -2.15
CA ASP A 317 -27.76 -5.35 -3.45
C ASP A 317 -26.94 -6.12 -4.49
N TYR A 318 -26.03 -7.01 -4.06
CA TYR A 318 -25.17 -7.76 -4.98
C TYR A 318 -25.81 -9.03 -5.52
N TRP A 319 -26.94 -9.47 -4.96
CA TRP A 319 -27.61 -10.68 -5.41
C TRP A 319 -28.36 -10.46 -6.71
N LYS A 320 -28.30 -11.45 -7.62
CA LYS A 320 -29.00 -11.42 -8.93
C LYS A 320 -30.48 -11.07 -8.84
N ASN A 321 -31.16 -11.45 -7.76
CA ASN A 321 -32.58 -11.18 -7.52
C ASN A 321 -32.81 -10.21 -6.35
N GLY A 322 -31.78 -9.45 -5.96
CA GLY A 322 -31.79 -8.53 -4.82
C GLY A 322 -32.00 -9.18 -3.46
N LYS A 323 -31.87 -10.52 -3.36
CA LYS A 323 -31.98 -11.25 -2.10
C LYS A 323 -31.32 -12.64 -2.16
N TYR A 324 -30.94 -13.11 -0.97
CA TYR A 324 -30.53 -14.49 -0.75
C TYR A 324 -31.73 -15.47 -0.89
N ASP A 325 -31.59 -16.53 -1.70
CA ASP A 325 -32.52 -17.66 -1.78
C ASP A 325 -31.91 -18.91 -1.10
N PRO A 326 -32.41 -19.31 0.09
CA PRO A 326 -31.92 -20.48 0.81
C PRO A 326 -32.06 -21.80 0.04
N LYS A 327 -32.88 -21.86 -1.02
CA LYS A 327 -33.10 -23.08 -1.81
C LYS A 327 -32.10 -23.25 -2.96
N GLY A 328 -31.31 -22.22 -3.27
CA GLY A 328 -30.40 -22.21 -4.42
C GLY A 328 -29.04 -22.88 -4.19
N GLY A 329 -28.76 -23.30 -2.95
CA GLY A 329 -27.46 -23.87 -2.55
C GLY A 329 -26.86 -23.14 -1.35
N GLU A 330 -25.79 -23.72 -0.79
CA GLU A 330 -25.16 -23.18 0.42
C GLU A 330 -24.03 -22.20 0.12
N CYS A 331 -23.43 -22.25 -1.07
CA CYS A 331 -22.24 -21.47 -1.41
C CYS A 331 -22.57 -20.30 -2.33
N THR A 332 -21.92 -19.15 -2.12
CA THR A 332 -22.13 -17.94 -2.94
C THR A 332 -21.11 -17.88 -4.06
N VAL A 333 -21.59 -17.79 -5.29
CA VAL A 333 -20.77 -17.63 -6.50
C VAL A 333 -21.14 -16.34 -7.21
N LYS A 334 -20.14 -15.60 -7.67
CA LYS A 334 -20.29 -14.46 -8.56
C LYS A 334 -20.26 -14.95 -10.01
N ILE A 335 -21.23 -14.50 -10.79
CA ILE A 335 -21.45 -14.89 -12.18
C ILE A 335 -21.57 -13.67 -13.08
N LEU A 336 -21.30 -13.86 -14.38
CA LEU A 336 -21.60 -12.88 -15.41
C LEU A 336 -23.05 -13.04 -15.87
N LEU A 337 -23.79 -11.93 -15.95
CA LEU A 337 -25.14 -11.85 -16.49
C LEU A 337 -25.12 -11.56 -17.99
N GLU A 338 -26.26 -11.75 -18.66
CA GLU A 338 -26.39 -11.56 -20.12
C GLU A 338 -26.16 -10.11 -20.56
N ASP A 339 -26.39 -9.15 -19.66
CA ASP A 339 -26.15 -7.72 -19.89
C ASP A 339 -24.69 -7.30 -19.69
N GLY A 340 -23.81 -8.26 -19.35
CA GLY A 340 -22.39 -8.03 -19.09
C GLY A 340 -22.08 -7.55 -17.67
N THR A 341 -23.08 -7.41 -16.79
CA THR A 341 -22.86 -7.10 -15.37
C THR A 341 -22.59 -8.37 -14.56
N THR A 342 -22.01 -8.22 -13.37
CA THR A 342 -21.81 -9.33 -12.44
C THR A 342 -22.88 -9.33 -11.34
N ALA A 343 -23.22 -10.51 -10.85
CA ALA A 343 -24.11 -10.66 -9.71
C ALA A 343 -23.80 -11.92 -8.91
N TRP A 344 -24.22 -11.93 -7.66
CA TRP A 344 -24.09 -13.08 -6.78
C TRP A 344 -25.30 -14.00 -6.94
N GLN A 345 -25.03 -15.29 -6.90
CA GLN A 345 -26.02 -16.35 -6.98
C GLN A 345 -25.59 -17.49 -6.06
N GLN A 346 -26.57 -18.22 -5.51
CA GLN A 346 -26.30 -19.47 -4.80
C GLN A 346 -25.95 -20.58 -5.79
N GLY A 347 -24.96 -21.39 -5.44
CA GLY A 347 -24.56 -22.57 -6.17
C GLY A 347 -24.30 -23.76 -5.27
N SER A 348 -24.22 -24.94 -5.89
CA SER A 348 -23.74 -26.13 -5.21
C SER A 348 -22.28 -25.92 -4.81
N CYS A 349 -21.92 -26.19 -3.55
CA CYS A 349 -20.53 -26.12 -3.10
C CYS A 349 -19.60 -27.11 -3.81
N ASP A 350 -20.16 -28.11 -4.50
CA ASP A 350 -19.42 -29.10 -5.29
C ASP A 350 -19.08 -28.61 -6.72
N GLN A 351 -19.69 -27.51 -7.19
CA GLN A 351 -19.32 -26.95 -8.50
C GLN A 351 -17.88 -26.42 -8.47
N GLU A 352 -17.23 -26.34 -9.61
CA GLU A 352 -15.88 -25.76 -9.69
C GLU A 352 -15.96 -24.30 -10.12
N SER A 353 -15.25 -23.42 -9.42
CA SER A 353 -15.17 -21.99 -9.74
C SER A 353 -13.78 -21.45 -9.38
N TYR A 354 -13.42 -20.32 -10.00
CA TYR A 354 -12.23 -19.57 -9.61
C TYR A 354 -12.47 -18.90 -8.25
N PHE A 355 -11.42 -18.37 -7.63
CA PHE A 355 -11.55 -17.71 -6.33
C PHE A 355 -10.34 -16.81 -6.06
N ALA A 356 -10.45 -15.94 -5.06
CA ALA A 356 -9.30 -15.27 -4.49
C ALA A 356 -9.17 -15.58 -3.01
N CYS A 357 -7.91 -15.73 -2.60
CA CYS A 357 -7.55 -15.79 -1.21
C CYS A 357 -7.28 -14.39 -0.68
N GLN A 358 -7.61 -14.14 0.57
CA GLN A 358 -7.40 -12.86 1.23
C GLN A 358 -6.68 -12.99 2.57
N LYS A 359 -5.87 -11.99 2.88
CA LYS A 359 -5.29 -11.78 4.21
C LYS A 359 -5.15 -10.26 4.46
N TYR A 360 -4.78 -9.87 5.67
CA TYR A 360 -4.46 -8.48 5.96
C TYR A 360 -2.96 -8.21 5.77
N SER A 361 -2.61 -6.96 5.47
CA SER A 361 -1.23 -6.51 5.35
C SER A 361 -0.51 -6.62 6.69
N SER A 362 0.81 -6.75 6.68
CA SER A 362 1.62 -6.84 7.90
C SER A 362 1.57 -5.58 8.77
N MET A 363 1.07 -4.47 8.23
CA MET A 363 0.80 -3.22 8.98
C MET A 363 -0.56 -3.22 9.68
N SER A 364 -1.44 -4.19 9.40
CA SER A 364 -2.71 -4.37 10.10
C SER A 364 -2.46 -5.03 11.46
N ILE A 365 -2.16 -4.24 12.48
CA ILE A 365 -2.11 -4.74 13.86
C ILE A 365 -3.25 -4.10 14.66
N TYR A 366 -4.16 -4.99 15.03
CA TYR A 366 -5.22 -4.98 16.06
C TYR A 366 -5.99 -3.69 16.29
#